data_AF-A0A1V4MI09-F1
#
_entry.id   AF-A0A1V4MI09-F1
#
_cell.length_a   1.000
_cell.length_b   1.000
_cell.length_c   1.000
_cell.angle_alpha   90.00
_cell.angle_beta   90.00
_cell.angle_gamma   90.00
#
_symmetry.space_group_name_H-M   'P 1'
#
loop_
_entity.id
_entity.type
_entity.pdbx_description
1 polymer ?
#
loop_
_entity_poly.entity_id
_entity_poly.type
_entity_poly.pdbx_seq_one_letter_code
_entity_poly.pdbx_strand_id
1 'polypeptide(L)'
;MGVTIPDKVYFRIGEVGRILGVEPYVIRYWESEFKSVRPMRTRSDQRLYRQHDIEELLTIKDLLYRDKFTIAGAKKKLYGGKSAPPEQGKSSSADLLDEIKKELQAMRDILA
;
A
#
# COMPACT_ATOMS: atom_id res chain seq x y z
N MET A 1 5.33 2.62 -16.85
CA MET A 1 6.80 2.75 -16.99
C MET A 1 7.42 1.47 -16.46
N GLY A 2 8.10 0.70 -17.31
CA GLY A 2 8.76 -0.53 -16.89
C GLY A 2 10.00 -0.20 -16.05
N VAL A 3 9.97 -0.55 -14.77
CA VAL A 3 11.15 -0.44 -13.90
C VAL A 3 12.08 -1.60 -14.27
N THR A 4 13.29 -1.28 -14.74
CA THR A 4 14.31 -2.29 -15.03
C THR A 4 15.07 -2.58 -13.75
N ILE A 5 14.89 -3.79 -13.19
CA ILE A 5 15.64 -4.25 -12.02
C ILE A 5 16.94 -4.87 -12.52
N PRO A 6 18.13 -4.38 -12.10
CA PRO A 6 19.40 -4.97 -12.48
C PRO A 6 19.52 -6.43 -12.03
N ASP A 7 20.26 -7.26 -12.77
CA ASP A 7 20.53 -8.65 -12.36
C ASP A 7 21.59 -8.66 -11.23
N LYS A 8 21.12 -8.53 -9.99
CA LYS A 8 21.93 -8.52 -8.77
C LYS A 8 21.19 -9.29 -7.68
N VAL A 9 21.93 -10.11 -6.93
CA VAL A 9 21.34 -10.96 -5.87
C VAL A 9 20.79 -10.13 -4.70
N TYR A 10 21.48 -9.05 -4.33
CA TYR A 10 21.11 -8.21 -3.20
C TYR A 10 21.25 -6.71 -3.48
N PHE A 11 20.29 -5.94 -3.00
CA PHE A 11 20.22 -4.49 -3.11
C PHE A 11 20.25 -3.85 -1.72
N ARG A 12 20.94 -2.72 -1.58
CA ARG A 12 20.88 -1.90 -0.36
C ARG A 12 19.65 -0.99 -0.39
N ILE A 13 19.18 -0.53 0.77
CA ILE A 13 17.99 0.33 0.86
C ILE A 13 18.07 1.59 -0.02
N GLY A 14 19.25 2.20 -0.16
CA GLY A 14 19.43 3.35 -1.04
C GLY A 14 19.33 3.02 -2.54
N GLU A 15 19.74 1.82 -2.94
CA GLU A 15 19.54 1.33 -4.32
C GLU A 15 18.05 1.10 -4.56
N VAL A 16 17.36 0.45 -3.61
CA VAL A 16 15.92 0.19 -3.68
C VAL A 16 15.11 1.49 -3.72
N GLY A 17 15.50 2.50 -2.94
CA GLY A 17 14.90 3.84 -2.99
C GLY A 17 14.99 4.48 -4.36
N ARG A 18 16.15 4.39 -5.03
CA ARG A 18 16.33 4.88 -6.41
C ARG A 18 15.48 4.12 -7.41
N ILE A 19 15.38 2.79 -7.29
CA ILE A 19 14.57 1.94 -8.17
C ILE A 19 13.08 2.28 -8.03
N LEU A 20 12.61 2.44 -6.79
CA LEU A 20 11.21 2.73 -6.49
C LEU A 20 10.87 4.22 -6.66
N GLY A 21 11.86 5.11 -6.70
CA GLY A 21 11.65 6.56 -6.69
C GLY A 21 11.03 7.06 -5.38
N VAL A 22 11.41 6.46 -4.25
CA VAL A 22 10.96 6.86 -2.91
C VAL A 22 12.14 6.92 -1.94
N GLU A 23 12.00 7.73 -0.89
CA GLU A 23 13.05 7.87 0.11
C GLU A 23 13.23 6.62 0.97
N PRO A 24 14.45 6.31 1.45
CA PRO A 24 14.72 5.14 2.27
C PRO A 24 13.85 5.02 3.51
N TYR A 25 13.43 6.13 4.14
CA TYR A 25 12.56 6.07 5.33
C TYR A 25 11.15 5.59 4.99
N VAL A 26 10.66 5.84 3.77
CA VAL A 26 9.36 5.35 3.29
C VAL A 26 9.40 3.82 3.16
N ILE A 27 10.50 3.28 2.63
CA ILE A 27 10.70 1.82 2.53
C ILE A 27 10.73 1.19 3.92
N ARG A 28 11.45 1.80 4.89
CA ARG A 28 11.46 1.33 6.28
C ARG A 28 10.06 1.31 6.89
N TYR A 29 9.26 2.34 6.61
CA TYR A 29 7.88 2.39 7.07
C TYR A 29 7.01 1.32 6.40
N TRP A 30 7.20 1.06 5.12
CA TRP A 30 6.50 -0.04 4.45
C TRP A 30 6.91 -1.40 5.02
N GLU A 31 8.17 -1.64 5.35
CA GLU A 31 8.58 -2.88 6.03
C GLU A 31 7.88 -3.09 7.37
N SER A 32 7.66 -2.03 8.16
CA SER A 32 6.94 -2.16 9.43
C SER A 32 5.46 -2.47 9.22
N GLU A 33 4.88 -1.98 8.13
CA GLU A 33 3.46 -2.18 7.82
C GLU A 33 3.20 -3.52 7.11
N PHE A 34 4.00 -3.87 6.11
CA PHE A 34 3.83 -5.03 5.22
C PHE A 34 4.81 -6.14 5.58
N LYS A 35 4.34 -7.07 6.42
CA LYS A 35 5.15 -8.22 6.91
C LYS A 35 5.60 -9.21 5.83
N SER A 36 5.13 -9.08 4.58
CA SER A 36 5.63 -9.88 3.44
C SER A 36 7.04 -9.45 3.02
N VAL A 37 7.33 -8.14 3.07
CA VAL A 37 8.64 -7.60 2.74
C VAL A 37 9.58 -7.78 3.93
N ARG A 38 10.51 -8.74 3.81
CA ARG A 38 11.45 -9.09 4.89
C ARG A 38 12.88 -9.05 4.38
N PRO A 39 13.53 -7.88 4.35
CA PRO A 39 14.93 -7.80 3.94
C PRO A 39 15.82 -8.59 4.89
N MET A 40 16.84 -9.23 4.34
CA MET A 40 17.88 -9.86 5.14
C MET A 40 18.69 -8.79 5.88
N ARG A 41 19.06 -9.06 7.13
CA ARG A 41 19.94 -8.18 7.90
C ARG A 41 21.35 -8.76 7.94
N THR A 42 22.34 -7.92 7.71
CA THR A 42 23.75 -8.29 7.89
C THR A 42 24.14 -8.24 9.37
N ARG A 43 25.35 -8.71 9.71
CA ARG A 43 25.92 -8.57 11.07
C ARG A 43 26.03 -7.12 11.55
N SER A 44 26.07 -6.17 10.62
CA SER A 44 26.14 -4.72 10.89
C SER A 44 24.77 -4.04 10.79
N ASP A 45 23.67 -4.79 10.88
CA ASP A 45 22.27 -4.33 10.79
C ASP A 45 21.89 -3.62 9.46
N GLN A 46 22.64 -3.87 8.39
CA GLN A 46 22.28 -3.35 7.07
C GLN A 46 21.21 -4.23 6.42
N ARG A 47 20.20 -3.58 5.83
CA ARG A 47 19.12 -4.25 5.07
C ARG A 47 19.57 -4.58 3.66
N LEU A 48 19.43 -5.84 3.28
CA LEU A 48 19.64 -6.37 1.95
C LEU A 48 18.33 -6.92 1.41
N TYR A 49 17.89 -6.37 0.28
CA TYR A 49 16.67 -6.77 -0.42
C TYR A 49 17.05 -7.67 -1.57
N ARG A 50 16.25 -8.70 -1.81
CA ARG A 50 16.31 -9.50 -3.03
C ARG A 50 15.41 -8.88 -4.10
N GLN A 51 15.52 -9.39 -5.32
CA GLN A 51 14.63 -9.00 -6.41
C GLN A 51 13.14 -9.13 -6.02
N HIS A 52 12.77 -10.24 -5.40
CA HIS A 52 11.39 -10.46 -4.94
C HIS A 52 10.89 -9.39 -3.96
N ASP A 53 11.74 -8.93 -3.03
CA ASP A 53 11.38 -7.86 -2.10
C ASP A 53 11.10 -6.55 -2.85
N ILE A 54 11.83 -6.28 -3.94
CA ILE A 54 11.63 -5.10 -4.79
C ILE A 54 10.31 -5.19 -5.56
N GLU A 55 9.97 -6.37 -6.10
CA GLU A 55 8.70 -6.62 -6.80
C GLU A 55 7.50 -6.40 -5.87
N GLU A 56 7.58 -6.87 -4.62
CA GLU A 56 6.55 -6.60 -3.62
C GLU A 56 6.44 -5.11 -3.30
N LEU A 57 7.57 -4.43 -3.09
CA LEU A 57 7.60 -2.99 -2.82
C LEU A 57 7.06 -2.16 -3.99
N LEU A 58 7.28 -2.59 -5.25
CA LEU A 58 6.66 -1.98 -6.44
C LEU A 58 5.15 -2.13 -6.40
N THR A 59 4.66 -3.32 -6.04
CA THR A 59 3.21 -3.57 -5.90
C THR A 59 2.61 -2.69 -4.80
N ILE A 60 3.26 -2.58 -3.65
CA ILE A 60 2.84 -1.69 -2.55
C ILE A 60 2.80 -0.24 -3.03
N LYS A 61 3.85 0.23 -3.71
CA LYS A 61 3.93 1.59 -4.27
C LYS A 61 2.74 1.87 -5.19
N ASP A 62 2.44 0.96 -6.11
CA ASP A 62 1.32 1.12 -7.04
C ASP A 62 -0.02 1.23 -6.30
N LEU A 63 -0.25 0.38 -5.29
CA LEU A 63 -1.46 0.44 -4.48
C LEU A 63 -1.63 1.77 -3.76
N LEU A 64 -0.55 2.33 -3.21
CA LEU A 64 -0.60 3.56 -2.42
C LEU A 64 -0.65 4.82 -3.31
N TYR A 65 0.20 4.90 -4.32
CA TYR A 65 0.36 6.13 -5.12
C TYR A 65 -0.53 6.17 -6.35
N ARG A 66 -0.72 5.05 -7.05
CA ARG A 66 -1.54 5.00 -8.27
C ARG A 66 -2.99 4.75 -7.91
N ASP A 67 -3.25 3.68 -7.17
CA ASP A 67 -4.61 3.25 -6.84
C ASP A 67 -5.20 3.99 -5.62
N LYS A 68 -4.40 4.85 -4.96
CA LYS A 68 -4.79 5.70 -3.82
C LYS A 68 -5.37 4.94 -2.62
N PHE A 69 -4.95 3.69 -2.41
CA PHE A 69 -5.29 2.97 -1.19
C PHE A 69 -4.60 3.58 0.03
N THR A 70 -5.26 3.51 1.18
CA THR A 70 -4.60 3.65 2.47
C THR A 70 -3.75 2.42 2.76
N ILE A 71 -2.82 2.51 3.73
CA ILE A 71 -2.02 1.35 4.18
C ILE A 71 -2.92 0.15 4.54
N ALA A 72 -4.00 0.37 5.29
CA ALA A 72 -4.94 -0.68 5.65
C ALA A 72 -5.65 -1.28 4.43
N GLY A 73 -6.07 -0.44 3.48
CA GLY A 73 -6.69 -0.88 2.23
C GLY A 73 -5.74 -1.71 1.35
N ALA A 74 -4.49 -1.26 1.23
CA ALA A 74 -3.45 -1.98 0.50
C ALA A 74 -3.15 -3.34 1.15
N LYS A 75 -3.03 -3.40 2.49
CA LYS A 75 -2.89 -4.68 3.22
C LYS A 75 -4.07 -5.61 2.94
N LYS A 76 -5.30 -5.11 3.01
CA LYS A 76 -6.49 -5.93 2.71
C LYS A 76 -6.45 -6.46 1.28
N LYS A 77 -6.04 -5.66 0.30
CA LYS A 77 -5.93 -6.08 -1.10
C LYS A 77 -4.80 -7.10 -1.32
N LEU A 78 -3.68 -6.98 -0.63
CA LEU A 78 -2.54 -7.92 -0.73
C LEU A 78 -2.79 -9.25 -0.02
N TYR A 79 -3.39 -9.24 1.17
CA TYR A 79 -3.54 -10.45 2.01
C TYR A 79 -4.96 -11.04 2.00
N GLY A 80 -5.96 -10.30 1.54
CA GLY A 80 -7.38 -10.67 1.59
C GLY A 80 -7.78 -11.85 0.69
N GLY A 81 -6.88 -12.37 -0.13
CA GLY A 81 -7.12 -13.57 -0.94
C GLY A 81 -6.89 -14.91 -0.22
N LYS A 82 -6.30 -14.93 0.99
CA LYS A 82 -5.93 -16.21 1.64
C LYS A 82 -6.38 -16.42 3.09
N SER A 83 -6.86 -15.44 3.84
CA SER A 83 -7.44 -15.66 5.17
C SER A 83 -8.14 -14.41 5.69
N ALA A 84 -9.46 -14.33 5.53
CA ALA A 84 -10.32 -13.57 6.43
C ALA A 84 -11.73 -14.18 6.40
N PRO A 85 -12.38 -14.41 7.56
CA PRO A 85 -13.81 -14.71 7.60
C PRO A 85 -14.62 -13.62 6.89
N PRO A 86 -15.80 -13.93 6.35
CA PRO A 86 -16.63 -12.93 5.73
C PRO A 86 -17.09 -11.96 6.83
N GLU A 87 -16.55 -10.75 6.85
CA GLU A 87 -17.23 -9.65 7.53
C GLU A 87 -18.46 -9.26 6.71
N GLN A 88 -19.51 -10.06 6.89
CA GLN A 88 -20.89 -9.60 6.81
C GLN A 88 -21.04 -8.51 7.87
N GLY A 89 -21.33 -7.27 7.46
CA GLY A 89 -21.56 -6.16 8.39
C GLY A 89 -20.90 -4.84 8.02
N LYS A 90 -21.01 -4.41 6.77
CA LYS A 90 -21.00 -2.97 6.48
C LYS A 90 -22.33 -2.67 5.82
N SER A 91 -23.27 -2.11 6.58
CA SER A 91 -24.30 -1.23 6.02
C SER A 91 -23.60 -0.37 4.99
N SER A 92 -24.05 -0.44 3.74
CA SER A 92 -23.24 -0.06 2.60
C SER A 92 -22.79 1.37 2.81
N SER A 93 -21.49 1.63 2.73
CA SER A 93 -21.00 3.01 2.71
C SER A 93 -21.66 3.81 1.58
N ALA A 94 -22.18 3.12 0.56
CA ALA A 94 -23.04 3.71 -0.46
C ALA A 94 -24.39 4.21 0.08
N ASP A 95 -25.03 3.50 1.00
CA ASP A 95 -26.33 3.88 1.59
C ASP A 95 -26.18 5.14 2.45
N LEU A 96 -25.11 5.19 3.27
CA LEU A 96 -24.74 6.37 4.05
C LEU A 96 -24.45 7.59 3.17
N LEU A 97 -23.77 7.38 2.03
CA LEU A 97 -23.44 8.46 1.11
C LEU A 97 -24.68 8.98 0.36
N ASP A 98 -25.60 8.10 0.01
CA ASP A 98 -26.88 8.49 -0.61
C ASP A 98 -27.79 9.24 0.36
N GLU A 99 -27.78 8.88 1.64
CA GLU A 99 -28.54 9.58 2.69
C GLU A 99 -27.98 10.98 2.95
N ILE A 100 -26.65 11.10 3.12
CA ILE A 100 -25.98 12.41 3.27
C ILE A 100 -26.24 13.30 2.05
N LYS A 101 -26.21 12.73 0.83
CA LYS A 101 -26.48 13.49 -0.40
C LYS A 101 -27.91 14.03 -0.44
N LYS A 102 -28.90 13.22 -0.05
CA LYS A 102 -30.31 13.64 0.02
C LYS A 102 -30.51 14.74 1.05
N GLU A 103 -29.91 14.63 2.23
CA GLU A 103 -29.99 15.66 3.27
C GLU A 103 -29.38 16.99 2.81
N LEU A 104 -28.22 16.96 2.14
CA LEU A 104 -27.58 18.16 1.62
C LEU A 104 -28.40 18.83 0.50
N GLN A 105 -29.07 18.05 -0.34
CA GLN A 105 -29.99 18.60 -1.35
C GLN A 105 -31.21 19.27 -0.69
N ALA A 106 -31.80 18.62 0.32
CA ALA A 106 -32.93 19.20 1.05
C ALA A 106 -32.55 20.52 1.75
N MET A 107 -31.37 20.59 2.36
CA MET A 107 -30.86 21.83 2.97
C MET A 107 -30.62 22.94 1.93
N ARG A 108 -30.09 22.58 0.75
CA ARG A 108 -29.88 23.53 -0.35
C ARG A 108 -31.20 24.12 -0.85
N ASP A 109 -32.24 23.30 -0.98
CA ASP A 109 -33.51 23.72 -1.53
C ASP A 109 -34.34 24.57 -0.52
N ILE A 110 -34.03 24.50 0.78
CA ILE A 110 -34.60 25.38 1.82
C ILE A 110 -33.99 26.80 1.80
N LEU A 111 -32.76 26.93 1.29
CA LEU A 111 -32.02 28.19 1.24
C LEU A 111 -32.14 28.91 -0.12
N ALA A 112 -32.93 28.37 -1.05
CA ALA A 112 -33.21 28.93 -2.38
C ALA A 112 -34.60 29.58 -2.41
#